data_AF-A0AA39JBI0-F1
#
_entry.id   AF-A0AA39JBI0-F1
#
_cell.length_a   1.000
_cell.length_b   1.000
_cell.length_c   1.000
_cell.angle_alpha   90.00
_cell.angle_beta   90.00
_cell.angle_gamma   90.00
#
_symmetry.space_group_name_H-M   'P 1'
#
loop_
_entity.id
_entity.type
_entity.pdbx_description
1 polymer ?
#
loop_
_entity_poly.entity_id
_entity_poly.type
_entity_poly.pdbx_seq_one_letter_code
_entity_poly.pdbx_strand_id
1 'polypeptide(L)'
;MSFPPQDDESEREATITSILRKKRPLLDADVSWIEKDITAYEQEMSIIDAQVALLTRRKEQLERPLSRRKSLLSSIHHLPKDILVEIFRWAAHRPQNSLDVTKGVWPLGQVCGWWWDIVLASPILWSVVILKPPYTQHSTDILAHHFRRSSELPLWIAIRTEDGANDSRVFDMVIQQSALWKMMDIRAPSKDLAKLSSVFGHVPFLEELYVSTRDSEVYLDTDALSFAPSLRCASLGPPVEISKRPLSGSLLTHFQGTFRHLADIRYITQIQTLIELRIRVHDEQDRPLDSGNPSLRPVRMEQLRFFQVNDVRILGALTAPSLKRLNYFPDFVSNEDATMHLLQDFLGRSACSIDYLGIYPEVVQKIHHLKAVTTSLSYLVVFYEEGHPASPLDRLTVRETLPAMNRLCLCIDRDVGWERRDGKTLIDVVRRRFHEERAAVLNVARLTSLRIDCVDDDSEVIDQLKSEGLDALEAEGLHLEKKSLYDVELVQRDWVGGLELQDTLRPGTRNSAWSPAWYHAGVERGHAATQVVG
;
A
#
# COMPACT_ATOMS: atom_id res chain seq x y z
N MET A 1 -61.21 -5.75 36.08
CA MET A 1 -60.06 -6.38 36.76
C MET A 1 -60.32 -6.22 38.24
N SER A 2 -60.88 -7.25 38.86
CA SER A 2 -60.99 -7.30 40.32
C SER A 2 -59.67 -7.88 40.80
N PHE A 3 -58.83 -7.05 41.40
CA PHE A 3 -57.73 -7.58 42.20
C PHE A 3 -58.34 -8.47 43.30
N PRO A 4 -57.82 -9.68 43.55
CA PRO A 4 -58.18 -10.41 44.76
C PRO A 4 -57.91 -9.48 45.96
N PRO A 5 -58.79 -9.43 46.97
CA PRO A 5 -58.54 -8.61 48.15
C PRO A 5 -57.18 -9.00 48.73
N GLN A 6 -56.32 -8.00 48.96
CA GLN A 6 -54.94 -8.16 49.47
C GLN A 6 -54.85 -9.07 50.72
N ASP A 7 -55.93 -9.16 51.49
CA ASP A 7 -56.06 -10.03 52.66
C ASP A 7 -56.01 -11.53 52.32
N ASP A 8 -56.56 -11.96 51.17
CA ASP A 8 -56.62 -13.37 50.76
C ASP A 8 -55.25 -13.86 50.25
N GLU A 9 -54.49 -12.98 49.57
CA GLU A 9 -53.14 -13.29 49.10
C GLU A 9 -52.13 -13.38 50.27
N SER A 10 -52.27 -12.51 51.27
CA SER A 10 -51.44 -12.54 52.49
C SER A 10 -51.73 -13.78 53.36
N GLU A 11 -52.98 -14.24 53.46
CA GLU A 11 -53.32 -15.48 54.19
C GLU A 11 -52.81 -16.73 53.47
N ARG A 12 -52.88 -16.74 52.13
CA ARG A 12 -52.33 -17.82 51.28
C ARG A 12 -50.81 -17.88 51.35
N GLU A 13 -50.12 -16.74 51.36
CA GLU A 13 -48.67 -16.66 51.51
C GLU A 13 -48.20 -17.11 52.91
N ALA A 14 -48.91 -16.74 53.97
CA ALA A 14 -48.65 -17.21 55.34
C ALA A 14 -48.83 -18.73 55.48
N THR A 15 -49.85 -19.24 54.78
CA THR A 15 -50.21 -20.66 54.68
C THR A 15 -49.13 -21.48 53.95
N ILE A 16 -48.65 -21.01 52.79
CA ILE A 16 -47.51 -21.60 52.06
C ILE A 16 -46.24 -21.56 52.92
N THR A 17 -45.95 -20.44 53.57
CA THR A 17 -44.77 -20.28 54.43
C THR A 17 -44.79 -21.22 55.63
N SER A 18 -45.97 -21.50 56.20
CA SER A 18 -46.15 -22.46 57.30
C SER A 18 -45.90 -23.91 56.87
N ILE A 19 -46.35 -24.28 55.66
CA ILE A 19 -46.06 -25.59 55.04
C ILE A 19 -44.55 -25.76 54.81
N LEU A 20 -43.90 -24.75 54.20
CA LEU A 20 -42.46 -24.79 53.91
C LEU A 20 -41.59 -24.90 55.18
N ARG A 21 -42.04 -24.29 56.29
CA ARG A 21 -41.39 -24.39 57.62
C ARG A 21 -41.69 -25.69 58.36
N LYS A 22 -42.36 -26.67 57.73
CA LYS A 22 -42.77 -27.97 58.31
C LYS A 22 -43.64 -27.85 59.57
N LYS A 23 -44.32 -26.71 59.76
CA LYS A 23 -45.21 -26.50 60.91
C LYS A 23 -46.56 -27.20 60.74
N ARG A 24 -46.92 -27.54 59.50
CA ARG A 24 -48.09 -28.35 59.14
C ARG A 24 -47.79 -29.21 57.91
N PRO A 25 -48.43 -30.38 57.77
CA PRO A 25 -48.33 -31.18 56.54
C PRO A 25 -49.02 -30.49 55.36
N LEU A 26 -48.53 -30.76 54.14
CA LEU A 26 -49.17 -30.35 52.90
C LEU A 26 -50.42 -31.20 52.67
N LEU A 27 -51.58 -30.57 52.49
CA LEU A 27 -52.84 -31.25 52.23
C LEU A 27 -53.17 -31.22 50.73
N ASP A 28 -53.92 -32.18 50.23
CA ASP A 28 -54.36 -32.20 48.82
C ASP A 28 -55.20 -30.97 48.44
N ALA A 29 -55.96 -30.44 49.41
CA ALA A 29 -56.68 -29.18 49.23
C ALA A 29 -55.72 -28.00 49.02
N ASP A 30 -54.56 -28.01 49.70
CA ASP A 30 -53.53 -26.98 49.55
C ASP A 30 -52.89 -27.01 48.16
N VAL A 31 -52.56 -28.21 47.68
CA VAL A 31 -52.05 -28.41 46.32
C VAL A 31 -53.06 -27.92 45.28
N SER A 32 -54.33 -28.27 45.46
CA SER A 32 -55.39 -27.93 44.51
C SER A 32 -55.63 -26.42 44.36
N TRP A 33 -55.63 -25.65 45.45
CA TRP A 33 -55.81 -24.18 45.33
C TRP A 33 -54.53 -23.49 44.83
N ILE A 34 -53.34 -23.97 45.19
CA ILE A 34 -52.06 -23.44 44.66
C ILE A 34 -51.97 -23.67 43.15
N GLU A 35 -52.26 -24.88 42.67
CA GLU A 35 -52.29 -25.18 41.24
C GLU A 35 -53.32 -24.31 40.50
N LYS A 36 -54.49 -24.10 41.11
CA LYS A 36 -55.53 -23.24 40.54
C LYS A 36 -55.06 -21.78 40.43
N ASP A 37 -54.41 -21.24 41.45
CA ASP A 37 -53.89 -19.87 41.42
C ASP A 37 -52.73 -19.73 40.41
N ILE A 38 -51.82 -20.70 40.34
CA ILE A 38 -50.76 -20.74 39.32
C ILE A 38 -51.38 -20.69 37.92
N THR A 39 -52.37 -21.53 37.63
CA THR A 39 -53.02 -21.52 36.31
C THR A 39 -53.77 -20.21 36.02
N ALA A 40 -54.33 -19.55 37.05
CA ALA A 40 -54.97 -18.25 36.90
C ALA A 40 -53.95 -17.15 36.58
N TYR A 41 -52.83 -17.11 37.30
CA TYR A 41 -51.76 -16.15 37.03
C TYR A 41 -51.05 -16.42 35.70
N GLU A 42 -50.86 -17.67 35.29
CA GLU A 42 -50.37 -18.01 33.94
C GLU A 42 -51.31 -17.50 32.84
N GLN A 43 -52.63 -17.58 33.05
CA GLN A 43 -53.62 -17.02 32.13
C GLN A 43 -53.55 -15.50 32.08
N GLU A 44 -53.41 -14.82 33.22
CA GLU A 44 -53.27 -13.37 33.26
C GLU A 44 -51.97 -12.89 32.60
N MET A 45 -50.85 -13.58 32.87
CA MET A 45 -49.58 -13.32 32.19
C MET A 45 -49.72 -13.45 30.67
N SER A 46 -50.36 -14.53 30.20
CA SER A 46 -50.61 -14.75 28.76
C SER A 46 -51.45 -13.62 28.13
N ILE A 47 -52.47 -13.13 28.85
CA ILE A 47 -53.31 -12.02 28.39
C ILE A 47 -52.49 -10.72 28.31
N ILE A 48 -51.69 -10.42 29.32
CA ILE A 48 -50.85 -9.21 29.35
C ILE A 48 -49.79 -9.28 28.25
N ASP A 49 -49.14 -10.43 28.05
CA ASP A 49 -48.18 -10.64 26.98
C ASP A 49 -48.80 -10.43 25.60
N ALA A 50 -50.03 -10.92 25.39
CA ALA A 50 -50.77 -10.65 24.16
C ALA A 50 -51.05 -9.15 23.94
N GLN A 51 -51.34 -8.40 25.01
CA GLN A 51 -51.53 -6.95 24.95
C GLN A 51 -50.23 -6.20 24.65
N VAL A 52 -49.12 -6.61 25.28
CA VAL A 52 -47.78 -6.04 25.03
C VAL A 52 -47.37 -6.29 23.58
N ALA A 53 -47.57 -7.50 23.07
CA ALA A 53 -47.29 -7.85 21.67
C ALA A 53 -48.14 -7.00 20.70
N LEU A 54 -49.42 -6.79 21.00
CA LEU A 54 -50.31 -5.96 20.20
C LEU A 54 -49.87 -4.49 20.17
N LEU A 55 -49.56 -3.92 21.34
CA LEU A 55 -49.11 -2.52 21.45
C LEU A 55 -47.75 -2.31 20.77
N THR A 56 -46.84 -3.26 20.91
CA THR A 56 -45.54 -3.25 20.22
C THR A 56 -45.72 -3.25 18.70
N ARG A 57 -46.59 -4.13 18.18
CA ARG A 57 -46.93 -4.15 16.75
C ARG A 57 -47.52 -2.83 16.26
N ARG A 58 -48.42 -2.22 17.03
CA ARG A 58 -49.01 -0.91 16.69
C ARG A 58 -47.97 0.21 16.68
N LYS A 59 -47.06 0.22 17.67
CA LYS A 59 -45.93 1.17 17.72
C LYS A 59 -45.06 1.03 16.46
N GLU A 60 -44.64 -0.17 16.11
CA GLU A 60 -43.84 -0.42 14.90
C GLU A 60 -44.56 0.00 13.61
N GLN A 61 -45.88 -0.22 13.52
CA GLN A 61 -46.70 0.22 12.39
C GLN A 61 -46.73 1.74 12.22
N LEU A 62 -46.65 2.51 13.31
CA LEU A 62 -46.63 3.97 13.28
C LEU A 62 -45.22 4.55 13.11
N GLU A 63 -44.19 3.89 13.63
CA GLU A 63 -42.80 4.32 13.48
C GLU A 63 -42.30 4.18 12.04
N ARG A 64 -42.73 3.14 11.30
CA ARG A 64 -42.35 2.92 9.90
C ARG A 64 -42.71 4.11 8.98
N PRO A 65 -43.95 4.64 8.94
CA PRO A 65 -44.31 5.83 8.17
C PRO A 65 -43.52 7.08 8.58
N LEU A 66 -43.31 7.29 9.89
CA LEU A 66 -42.66 8.47 10.42
C LEU A 66 -41.16 8.50 10.03
N SER A 67 -40.48 7.36 10.13
CA SER A 67 -39.10 7.19 9.65
C SER A 67 -38.98 7.39 8.14
N ARG A 68 -39.93 6.88 7.34
CA ARG A 68 -39.97 7.13 5.89
C ARG A 68 -40.09 8.61 5.57
N ARG A 69 -40.96 9.35 6.27
CA ARG A 69 -41.15 10.79 6.07
C ARG A 69 -39.90 11.59 6.46
N LYS A 70 -39.24 11.23 7.57
CA LYS A 70 -37.95 11.84 7.96
C LYS A 70 -36.85 11.59 6.94
N SER A 71 -36.77 10.37 6.39
CA SER A 71 -35.82 10.04 5.32
C SER A 71 -36.06 10.90 4.09
N LEU A 72 -37.31 11.07 3.64
CA LEU A 72 -37.65 11.88 2.46
C LEU A 72 -37.30 13.38 2.63
N LEU A 73 -37.29 13.88 3.86
CA LEU A 73 -36.91 15.25 4.19
C LEU A 73 -35.40 15.41 4.44
N SER A 74 -34.62 14.33 4.27
CA SER A 74 -33.17 14.39 4.42
C SER A 74 -32.56 15.29 3.34
N SER A 75 -31.61 16.13 3.76
CA SER A 75 -30.89 17.07 2.89
C SER A 75 -30.25 16.40 1.67
N ILE A 76 -29.90 15.11 1.76
CA ILE A 76 -29.27 14.35 0.69
C ILE A 76 -30.18 14.17 -0.54
N HIS A 77 -31.52 14.17 -0.36
CA HIS A 77 -32.47 14.07 -1.48
C HIS A 77 -32.63 15.37 -2.26
N HIS A 78 -32.12 16.48 -1.74
CA HIS A 78 -32.14 17.77 -2.43
C HIS A 78 -30.87 18.02 -3.25
N LEU A 79 -29.86 17.15 -3.14
CA LEU A 79 -28.63 17.28 -3.91
C LEU A 79 -28.85 16.89 -5.38
N PRO A 80 -28.24 17.61 -6.33
CA PRO A 80 -28.21 17.19 -7.71
C PRO A 80 -27.57 15.80 -7.87
N LYS A 81 -28.03 15.06 -8.88
CA LYS A 81 -27.54 13.70 -9.16
C LYS A 81 -26.02 13.66 -9.31
N ASP A 82 -25.42 14.63 -10.01
CA ASP A 82 -23.97 14.65 -10.27
C ASP A 82 -23.16 14.80 -8.98
N ILE A 83 -23.66 15.59 -8.02
CA ILE A 83 -23.04 15.74 -6.70
C ILE A 83 -23.14 14.45 -5.90
N LEU A 84 -24.28 13.75 -5.98
CA LEU A 84 -24.44 12.44 -5.34
C LEU A 84 -23.52 11.39 -5.95
N VAL A 85 -23.36 11.37 -7.28
CA VAL A 85 -22.43 10.47 -7.95
C VAL A 85 -21.01 10.75 -7.50
N GLU A 86 -20.61 12.02 -7.36
CA GLU A 86 -19.29 12.37 -6.85
C GLU A 86 -19.13 11.90 -5.39
N ILE A 87 -20.11 12.16 -4.52
CA ILE A 87 -20.10 11.66 -3.13
C ILE A 87 -19.99 10.14 -3.10
N PHE A 88 -20.75 9.42 -3.93
CA PHE A 88 -20.71 7.97 -4.05
C PHE A 88 -19.34 7.48 -4.53
N ARG A 89 -18.71 8.20 -5.46
CA ARG A 89 -17.37 7.88 -5.95
C ARG A 89 -16.33 7.96 -4.83
N TRP A 90 -16.45 8.93 -3.93
CA TRP A 90 -15.61 9.05 -2.74
C TRP A 90 -15.97 8.01 -1.67
N ALA A 91 -17.25 7.77 -1.42
CA ALA A 91 -17.71 6.82 -0.41
C ALA A 91 -17.40 5.35 -0.77
N ALA A 92 -17.51 5.01 -2.05
CA ALA A 92 -17.15 3.71 -2.60
C ALA A 92 -15.70 3.66 -3.11
N HIS A 93 -14.89 4.69 -2.82
CA HIS A 93 -13.52 4.78 -3.32
C HIS A 93 -12.70 3.59 -2.83
N ARG A 94 -11.99 2.94 -3.76
CA ARG A 94 -11.03 1.85 -3.53
C ARG A 94 -11.59 0.72 -2.65
N PRO A 95 -12.55 -0.07 -3.15
CA PRO A 95 -12.91 -1.31 -2.48
C PRO A 95 -11.66 -2.16 -2.30
N GLN A 96 -11.43 -2.71 -1.11
CA GLN A 96 -10.29 -3.62 -0.89
C GLN A 96 -10.36 -4.82 -1.84
N ASN A 97 -11.58 -5.22 -2.22
CA ASN A 97 -11.92 -6.21 -3.24
C ASN A 97 -13.30 -5.85 -3.83
N SER A 98 -13.40 -5.62 -5.14
CA SER A 98 -14.64 -5.30 -5.85
C SER A 98 -15.63 -6.47 -5.91
N LEU A 99 -15.16 -7.69 -5.64
CA LEU A 99 -16.01 -8.88 -5.57
C LEU A 99 -16.77 -8.99 -4.24
N ASP A 100 -16.43 -8.18 -3.24
CA ASP A 100 -17.13 -8.15 -1.96
C ASP A 100 -18.38 -7.27 -2.06
N VAL A 101 -19.54 -7.92 -2.19
CA VAL A 101 -20.86 -7.26 -2.26
C VAL A 101 -21.29 -6.57 -0.96
N THR A 102 -20.55 -6.75 0.13
CA THR A 102 -20.77 -6.03 1.40
C THR A 102 -20.01 -4.70 1.47
N LYS A 103 -19.16 -4.41 0.48
CA LYS A 103 -18.28 -3.23 0.41
C LYS A 103 -18.40 -2.54 -0.96
N GLY A 104 -17.70 -1.41 -1.10
CA GLY A 104 -17.63 -0.65 -2.35
C GLY A 104 -18.98 -0.04 -2.75
N VAL A 105 -19.38 -0.26 -4.00
CA VAL A 105 -20.59 0.34 -4.58
C VAL A 105 -21.89 -0.35 -4.16
N TRP A 106 -21.82 -1.61 -3.72
CA TRP A 106 -23.01 -2.42 -3.45
C TRP A 106 -23.85 -1.92 -2.26
N PRO A 107 -23.26 -1.52 -1.11
CA PRO A 107 -24.02 -0.98 0.01
C PRO A 107 -24.80 0.28 -0.33
N LEU A 108 -24.33 1.10 -1.28
CA LEU A 108 -25.05 2.30 -1.73
C LEU A 108 -26.42 1.95 -2.31
N GLY A 109 -26.51 0.79 -2.99
CA GLY A 109 -27.76 0.24 -3.50
C GLY A 109 -28.74 -0.23 -2.45
N GLN A 110 -28.25 -0.57 -1.26
CA GLN A 110 -29.06 -1.09 -0.16
C GLN A 110 -29.69 0.02 0.69
N VAL A 111 -29.31 1.28 0.47
CA VAL A 111 -29.85 2.42 1.24
C VAL A 111 -31.29 2.72 0.85
N CYS A 112 -31.55 2.94 -0.44
CA CYS A 112 -32.90 3.12 -0.98
C CYS A 112 -32.92 2.89 -2.50
N GLY A 113 -34.12 2.67 -3.07
CA GLY A 113 -34.28 2.46 -4.51
C GLY A 113 -33.74 3.58 -5.38
N TRP A 114 -33.88 4.84 -4.93
CA TRP A 114 -33.36 6.00 -5.67
C TRP A 114 -31.83 6.03 -5.75
N TRP A 115 -31.14 5.67 -4.66
CA TRP A 115 -29.68 5.54 -4.69
C TRP A 115 -29.24 4.41 -5.60
N TRP A 116 -29.98 3.30 -5.59
CA TRP A 116 -29.73 2.20 -6.50
C TRP A 116 -29.87 2.61 -7.96
N ASP A 117 -30.92 3.37 -8.30
CA ASP A 117 -31.10 3.91 -9.66
C ASP A 117 -29.93 4.81 -10.08
N ILE A 118 -29.41 5.64 -9.17
CA ILE A 118 -28.24 6.48 -9.43
C ILE A 118 -26.99 5.60 -9.65
N VAL A 119 -26.74 4.64 -8.77
CA VAL A 119 -25.59 3.75 -8.83
C VAL A 119 -25.60 2.93 -10.13
N LEU A 120 -26.75 2.39 -10.51
CA LEU A 120 -26.92 1.62 -11.75
C LEU A 120 -26.75 2.46 -13.01
N ALA A 121 -27.13 3.74 -12.96
CA ALA A 121 -27.07 4.66 -14.10
C ALA A 121 -25.72 5.39 -14.23
N SER A 122 -24.74 5.10 -13.37
CA SER A 122 -23.46 5.85 -13.31
C SER A 122 -22.28 4.93 -13.57
N PRO A 123 -21.84 4.75 -14.83
CA PRO A 123 -20.78 3.81 -15.19
C PRO A 123 -19.45 4.05 -14.48
N ILE A 124 -19.15 5.31 -14.12
CA ILE A 124 -17.91 5.70 -13.44
C ILE A 124 -17.75 5.05 -12.06
N LEU A 125 -18.84 4.67 -11.41
CA LEU A 125 -18.78 3.96 -10.12
C LEU A 125 -18.27 2.52 -10.29
N TRP A 126 -18.35 1.97 -11.50
CA TRP A 126 -18.01 0.59 -11.83
C TRP A 126 -16.68 0.46 -12.58
N SER A 127 -16.02 1.58 -12.92
CA SER A 127 -14.80 1.59 -13.74
C SER A 127 -13.52 1.22 -12.97
N VAL A 128 -13.58 1.17 -11.64
CA VAL A 128 -12.45 0.76 -10.78
C VAL A 128 -12.71 -0.65 -10.23
N VAL A 129 -11.86 -1.60 -10.63
CA VAL A 129 -12.02 -3.01 -10.32
C VAL A 129 -10.77 -3.54 -9.62
N ILE A 130 -10.87 -3.88 -8.34
CA ILE A 130 -9.78 -4.47 -7.56
C ILE A 130 -10.13 -5.92 -7.26
N LEU A 131 -9.34 -6.86 -7.77
CA LEU A 131 -9.57 -8.29 -7.71
C LEU A 131 -8.49 -8.96 -6.88
N LYS A 132 -8.92 -9.63 -5.80
CA LYS A 132 -8.04 -10.37 -4.90
C LYS A 132 -8.58 -11.78 -4.68
N PRO A 133 -7.71 -12.80 -4.68
CA PRO A 133 -8.08 -14.17 -4.35
C PRO A 133 -8.46 -14.30 -2.86
N PRO A 134 -9.14 -15.39 -2.46
CA PRO A 134 -9.53 -16.53 -3.28
C PRO A 134 -10.76 -16.24 -4.15
N TYR A 135 -10.72 -16.70 -5.41
CA TYR A 135 -11.87 -16.58 -6.33
C TYR A 135 -12.81 -17.79 -6.24
N THR A 136 -14.09 -17.50 -6.13
CA THR A 136 -15.17 -18.48 -6.10
C THR A 136 -15.90 -18.54 -7.45
N GLN A 137 -16.78 -19.52 -7.63
CA GLN A 137 -17.61 -19.62 -8.83
C GLN A 137 -18.49 -18.36 -9.04
N HIS A 138 -18.90 -17.68 -7.96
CA HIS A 138 -19.68 -16.45 -8.03
C HIS A 138 -18.85 -15.21 -8.38
N SER A 139 -17.51 -15.30 -8.30
CA SER A 139 -16.63 -14.17 -8.60
C SER A 139 -16.77 -13.71 -10.05
N THR A 140 -16.94 -14.66 -10.99
CA THR A 140 -17.16 -14.34 -12.41
C THR A 140 -18.50 -13.66 -12.64
N ASP A 141 -19.54 -14.02 -11.90
CA ASP A 141 -20.87 -13.39 -12.03
C ASP A 141 -20.84 -11.92 -11.58
N ILE A 142 -20.19 -11.66 -10.44
CA ILE A 142 -20.03 -10.31 -9.88
C ILE A 142 -19.11 -9.45 -10.78
N LEU A 143 -18.05 -10.05 -11.32
CA LEU A 143 -17.16 -9.36 -12.26
C LEU A 143 -17.87 -9.02 -13.58
N ALA A 144 -18.69 -9.94 -14.11
CA ALA A 144 -19.50 -9.67 -15.29
C ALA A 144 -20.48 -8.50 -15.06
N HIS A 145 -20.98 -8.34 -13.83
CA HIS A 145 -21.77 -7.17 -13.46
C HIS A 145 -20.95 -5.88 -13.49
N HIS A 146 -19.72 -5.87 -12.97
CA HIS A 146 -18.85 -4.69 -13.05
C HIS A 146 -18.61 -4.27 -14.50
N PHE A 147 -18.16 -5.20 -15.35
CA PHE A 147 -17.85 -4.88 -16.75
C PHE A 147 -19.07 -4.46 -17.57
N ARG A 148 -20.24 -5.07 -17.34
CA ARG A 148 -21.47 -4.63 -18.00
C ARG A 148 -21.85 -3.21 -17.60
N ARG A 149 -21.60 -2.82 -16.35
CA ARG A 149 -22.03 -1.53 -15.79
C ARG A 149 -21.03 -0.41 -16.03
N SER A 150 -19.74 -0.72 -16.14
CA SER A 150 -18.71 0.24 -16.55
C SER A 150 -18.91 0.72 -17.99
N SER A 151 -19.70 -0.01 -18.79
CA SER A 151 -19.99 0.34 -20.18
C SER A 151 -18.69 0.52 -20.96
N GLU A 152 -18.57 1.56 -21.80
CA GLU A 152 -17.40 1.87 -22.61
C GLU A 152 -16.40 2.80 -21.89
N LEU A 153 -16.53 3.00 -20.57
CA LEU A 153 -15.57 3.83 -19.85
C LEU A 153 -14.21 3.13 -19.73
N PRO A 154 -13.10 3.87 -19.82
CA PRO A 154 -11.78 3.33 -19.55
C PRO A 154 -11.68 2.80 -18.10
N LEU A 155 -11.06 1.64 -17.95
CA LEU A 155 -11.03 0.85 -16.72
C LEU A 155 -9.71 0.99 -15.98
N TRP A 156 -9.80 1.01 -14.65
CA TRP A 156 -8.69 0.86 -13.73
C TRP A 156 -8.80 -0.47 -13.03
N ILE A 157 -7.94 -1.41 -13.39
CA ILE A 157 -8.03 -2.79 -12.91
C ILE A 157 -6.74 -3.15 -12.19
N ALA A 158 -6.88 -3.63 -10.96
CA ALA A 158 -5.82 -4.31 -10.23
C ALA A 158 -6.23 -5.76 -10.00
N ILE A 159 -5.46 -6.72 -10.47
CA ILE A 159 -5.75 -8.15 -10.35
C ILE A 159 -4.57 -8.89 -9.74
N ARG A 160 -4.90 -9.73 -8.75
CA ARG A 160 -3.98 -10.73 -8.20
C ARG A 160 -4.50 -12.11 -8.52
N THR A 161 -3.71 -12.98 -9.14
CA THR A 161 -4.04 -14.39 -9.33
C THR A 161 -3.01 -15.29 -8.68
N GLU A 162 -3.47 -16.47 -8.28
CA GLU A 162 -2.65 -17.59 -7.85
C GLU A 162 -2.92 -18.78 -8.78
N ASP A 163 -2.48 -19.99 -8.42
CA ASP A 163 -2.55 -21.16 -9.30
C ASP A 163 -3.92 -21.87 -9.35
N GLY A 164 -5.02 -21.14 -9.14
CA GLY A 164 -6.38 -21.69 -9.16
C GLY A 164 -7.05 -21.71 -10.54
N ALA A 165 -7.98 -22.65 -10.75
CA ALA A 165 -8.78 -22.70 -11.98
C ALA A 165 -9.74 -21.49 -12.10
N ASN A 166 -10.26 -20.98 -10.97
CA ASN A 166 -11.10 -19.79 -10.95
C ASN A 166 -10.29 -18.53 -11.20
N ASP A 167 -9.04 -18.47 -10.73
CA ASP A 167 -8.10 -17.38 -10.98
C ASP A 167 -7.87 -17.17 -12.47
N SER A 168 -7.56 -18.24 -13.21
CA SER A 168 -7.40 -18.14 -14.66
C SER A 168 -8.68 -17.70 -15.37
N ARG A 169 -9.87 -18.11 -14.91
CA ARG A 169 -11.15 -17.64 -15.48
C ARG A 169 -11.38 -16.15 -15.24
N VAL A 170 -11.10 -15.67 -14.02
CA VAL A 170 -11.20 -14.24 -13.66
C VAL A 170 -10.20 -13.43 -14.49
N PHE A 171 -8.97 -13.94 -14.65
CA PHE A 171 -7.96 -13.33 -15.51
C PHE A 171 -8.41 -13.25 -16.97
N ASP A 172 -8.97 -14.32 -17.52
CA ASP A 172 -9.48 -14.35 -18.90
C ASP A 172 -10.59 -13.31 -19.12
N MET A 173 -11.48 -13.12 -18.14
CA MET A 173 -12.50 -12.07 -18.20
C MET A 173 -11.90 -10.66 -18.21
N VAL A 174 -10.84 -10.42 -17.44
CA VAL A 174 -10.13 -9.13 -17.43
C VAL A 174 -9.44 -8.88 -18.77
N ILE A 175 -8.77 -9.89 -19.31
CA ILE A 175 -8.10 -9.87 -20.61
C ILE A 175 -9.06 -9.49 -21.75
N GLN A 176 -10.29 -10.01 -21.71
CA GLN A 176 -11.32 -9.67 -22.70
C GLN A 176 -11.72 -8.19 -22.72
N GLN A 177 -11.43 -7.43 -21.66
CA GLN A 177 -11.74 -6.00 -21.56
C GLN A 177 -10.55 -5.09 -21.91
N SER A 178 -9.52 -5.63 -22.54
CA SER A 178 -8.27 -4.92 -22.84
C SER A 178 -8.42 -3.62 -23.62
N ALA A 179 -9.38 -3.57 -24.53
CA ALA A 179 -9.67 -2.39 -25.32
C ALA A 179 -10.06 -1.17 -24.47
N LEU A 180 -10.51 -1.39 -23.24
CA LEU A 180 -10.91 -0.35 -22.30
C LEU A 180 -9.88 -0.11 -21.20
N TRP A 181 -8.77 -0.86 -21.15
CA TRP A 181 -7.80 -0.67 -20.08
C TRP A 181 -7.17 0.72 -20.15
N LYS A 182 -7.23 1.44 -19.02
CA LYS A 182 -6.51 2.70 -18.81
C LYS A 182 -5.35 2.55 -17.85
N MET A 183 -5.58 1.84 -16.74
CA MET A 183 -4.55 1.42 -15.80
C MET A 183 -4.73 -0.06 -15.52
N MET A 184 -3.64 -0.80 -15.57
CA MET A 184 -3.63 -2.23 -15.32
C MET A 184 -2.50 -2.58 -14.35
N ASP A 185 -2.85 -3.13 -13.19
CA ASP A 185 -1.92 -3.72 -12.21
C ASP A 185 -2.15 -5.22 -12.14
N ILE A 186 -1.14 -6.01 -12.52
CA ILE A 186 -1.20 -7.45 -12.65
C ILE A 186 -0.17 -8.08 -11.73
N ARG A 187 -0.64 -8.94 -10.83
CA ARG A 187 0.19 -9.90 -10.12
C ARG A 187 -0.32 -11.30 -10.40
N ALA A 188 0.32 -12.00 -11.32
CA ALA A 188 -0.18 -13.28 -11.82
C ALA A 188 0.97 -14.29 -12.05
N PRO A 189 0.68 -15.60 -12.02
CA PRO A 189 1.64 -16.62 -12.45
C PRO A 189 1.94 -16.52 -13.96
N SER A 190 3.06 -17.11 -14.34
CA SER A 190 3.59 -17.27 -15.70
C SER A 190 2.53 -17.63 -16.75
N LYS A 191 1.72 -18.64 -16.45
CA LYS A 191 0.68 -19.16 -17.35
C LYS A 191 -0.36 -18.12 -17.77
N ASP A 192 -0.70 -17.19 -16.85
CA ASP A 192 -1.67 -16.14 -17.12
C ASP A 192 -0.99 -14.95 -17.80
N LEU A 193 0.23 -14.59 -17.38
CA LEU A 193 1.02 -13.54 -18.02
C LEU A 193 1.33 -13.83 -19.49
N ALA A 194 1.56 -15.10 -19.85
CA ALA A 194 1.76 -15.51 -21.24
C ALA A 194 0.59 -15.08 -22.15
N LYS A 195 -0.62 -14.97 -21.63
CA LYS A 195 -1.81 -14.54 -22.38
C LYS A 195 -1.76 -13.06 -22.75
N LEU A 196 -0.99 -12.22 -22.05
CA LEU A 196 -0.89 -10.79 -22.35
C LEU A 196 -0.37 -10.51 -23.76
N SER A 197 0.53 -11.35 -24.27
CA SER A 197 1.06 -11.27 -25.63
C SER A 197 -0.04 -11.19 -26.71
N SER A 198 -1.17 -11.89 -26.50
CA SER A 198 -2.30 -11.90 -27.43
C SER A 198 -3.11 -10.59 -27.45
N VAL A 199 -2.92 -9.74 -26.45
CA VAL A 199 -3.80 -8.63 -26.10
C VAL A 199 -3.20 -7.29 -26.51
N PHE A 200 -1.87 -7.19 -26.54
CA PHE A 200 -1.20 -5.93 -26.67
C PHE A 200 -1.52 -5.17 -27.98
N GLY A 201 -2.03 -5.82 -29.02
CA GLY A 201 -2.60 -5.14 -30.20
C GLY A 201 -3.94 -4.39 -29.98
N HIS A 202 -4.54 -4.50 -28.80
CA HIS A 202 -5.89 -4.05 -28.47
C HIS A 202 -5.95 -3.25 -27.15
N VAL A 203 -4.95 -2.40 -26.88
CA VAL A 203 -4.90 -1.58 -25.64
C VAL A 203 -4.75 -0.07 -25.94
N PRO A 204 -5.70 0.57 -26.63
CA PRO A 204 -5.54 1.94 -27.13
C PRO A 204 -5.52 3.02 -26.03
N PHE A 205 -6.18 2.76 -24.89
CA PHE A 205 -6.30 3.73 -23.78
C PHE A 205 -5.31 3.48 -22.65
N LEU A 206 -4.45 2.47 -22.76
CA LEU A 206 -3.58 2.07 -21.66
C LEU A 206 -2.52 3.16 -21.42
N GLU A 207 -2.60 3.79 -20.26
CA GLU A 207 -1.69 4.83 -19.79
C GLU A 207 -0.68 4.27 -18.78
N GLU A 208 -1.08 3.28 -17.98
CA GLU A 208 -0.27 2.73 -16.89
C GLU A 208 -0.35 1.19 -16.87
N LEU A 209 0.81 0.54 -16.86
CA LEU A 209 0.94 -0.91 -16.80
C LEU A 209 1.92 -1.33 -15.71
N TYR A 210 1.46 -2.18 -14.80
CA TYR A 210 2.26 -2.78 -13.74
C TYR A 210 2.10 -4.29 -13.81
N VAL A 211 3.22 -4.99 -13.93
CA VAL A 211 3.22 -6.47 -14.02
C VAL A 211 4.23 -7.02 -13.04
N SER A 212 3.80 -7.97 -12.22
CA SER A 212 4.66 -8.70 -11.30
C SER A 212 4.30 -10.18 -11.31
N THR A 213 5.29 -11.03 -11.06
CA THR A 213 5.15 -12.48 -11.00
C THR A 213 5.90 -13.01 -9.79
N ARG A 214 5.49 -14.18 -9.28
CA ARG A 214 6.31 -14.97 -8.34
C ARG A 214 7.21 -15.98 -9.07
N ASP A 215 6.95 -16.20 -10.36
CA ASP A 215 7.61 -17.22 -11.15
C ASP A 215 8.88 -16.64 -11.80
N SER A 216 10.02 -17.29 -11.59
CA SER A 216 11.33 -16.80 -12.04
C SER A 216 11.56 -16.86 -13.56
N GLU A 217 10.71 -17.61 -14.29
CA GLU A 217 10.98 -18.05 -15.68
C GLU A 217 10.06 -17.37 -16.73
N VAL A 218 9.53 -16.18 -16.45
CA VAL A 218 8.58 -15.51 -17.36
C VAL A 218 9.26 -14.40 -18.15
N TYR A 219 9.10 -14.47 -19.46
CA TYR A 219 9.55 -13.44 -20.38
C TYR A 219 8.34 -12.67 -20.93
N LEU A 220 8.36 -11.35 -20.76
CA LEU A 220 7.43 -10.46 -21.43
C LEU A 220 8.12 -9.87 -22.66
N ASP A 221 7.50 -10.05 -23.83
CA ASP A 221 7.92 -9.36 -25.05
C ASP A 221 7.49 -7.88 -24.95
N THR A 222 8.44 -6.94 -25.04
CA THR A 222 8.12 -5.49 -25.06
C THR A 222 7.53 -4.98 -26.36
N ASP A 223 7.54 -5.74 -27.46
CA ASP A 223 6.83 -5.33 -28.67
C ASP A 223 5.36 -5.04 -28.35
N ALA A 224 4.83 -5.73 -27.35
CA ALA A 224 3.62 -5.42 -26.61
C ALA A 224 3.38 -3.92 -26.35
N LEU A 225 4.39 -3.24 -25.80
CA LEU A 225 4.29 -1.84 -25.38
C LEU A 225 4.23 -0.89 -26.58
N SER A 226 4.76 -1.31 -27.74
CA SER A 226 4.69 -0.51 -28.97
C SER A 226 3.27 -0.34 -29.49
N PHE A 227 2.36 -1.25 -29.11
CA PHE A 227 0.95 -1.21 -29.48
C PHE A 227 0.07 -0.45 -28.47
N ALA A 228 0.65 0.10 -27.41
CA ALA A 228 -0.01 0.94 -26.42
C ALA A 228 0.40 2.42 -26.62
N PRO A 229 -0.25 3.16 -27.55
CA PRO A 229 0.20 4.50 -27.94
C PRO A 229 0.07 5.54 -26.81
N SER A 230 -0.83 5.30 -25.86
CA SER A 230 -1.11 6.19 -24.73
C SER A 230 -0.24 5.89 -23.51
N LEU A 231 0.64 4.88 -23.58
CA LEU A 231 1.37 4.38 -22.42
C LEU A 231 2.39 5.40 -21.92
N ARG A 232 2.26 5.77 -20.64
CA ARG A 232 3.10 6.75 -19.94
C ARG A 232 3.97 6.10 -18.89
N CYS A 233 3.50 5.00 -18.31
CA CYS A 233 4.18 4.27 -17.25
C CYS A 233 4.15 2.77 -17.49
N ALA A 234 5.31 2.11 -17.40
CA ALA A 234 5.43 0.67 -17.46
C ALA A 234 6.38 0.18 -16.36
N SER A 235 5.90 -0.69 -15.47
CA SER A 235 6.73 -1.44 -14.52
C SER A 235 6.58 -2.93 -14.78
N LEU A 236 7.67 -3.56 -15.19
CA LEU A 236 7.72 -4.96 -15.57
C LEU A 236 8.66 -5.69 -14.61
N GLY A 237 8.07 -6.40 -13.64
CA GLY A 237 8.77 -7.21 -12.67
C GLY A 237 9.47 -8.45 -13.26
N PRO A 238 8.79 -9.27 -14.10
CA PRO A 238 9.46 -10.38 -14.78
C PRO A 238 10.60 -9.89 -15.68
N PRO A 239 11.65 -10.70 -15.92
CA PRO A 239 12.62 -10.44 -16.96
C PRO A 239 11.94 -10.15 -18.30
N VAL A 240 12.39 -9.09 -18.94
CA VAL A 240 11.78 -8.57 -20.16
C VAL A 240 12.71 -8.87 -21.33
N GLU A 241 12.18 -9.49 -22.38
CA GLU A 241 12.88 -9.57 -23.66
C GLU A 241 12.52 -8.33 -24.47
N ILE A 242 13.51 -7.45 -24.65
CA ILE A 242 13.33 -6.30 -25.52
C ILE A 242 13.55 -6.75 -26.96
N SER A 243 12.44 -6.94 -27.68
CA SER A 243 12.46 -7.23 -29.11
C SER A 243 13.08 -6.08 -29.91
N LYS A 244 13.61 -6.40 -31.10
CA LYS A 244 14.45 -5.54 -31.94
C LYS A 244 13.72 -4.33 -32.54
N ARG A 245 12.42 -4.18 -32.30
CA ARG A 245 11.64 -3.07 -32.84
C ARG A 245 11.78 -1.85 -31.94
N PRO A 246 12.14 -0.69 -32.50
CA PRO A 246 12.33 0.49 -31.70
C PRO A 246 10.98 0.92 -31.12
N LEU A 247 10.93 1.22 -29.81
CA LEU A 247 9.78 1.85 -29.12
C LEU A 247 9.56 3.31 -29.57
N SER A 248 9.97 3.63 -30.80
CA SER A 248 9.95 4.95 -31.42
C SER A 248 8.52 5.39 -31.64
N GLY A 249 8.05 6.29 -30.77
CA GLY A 249 6.68 6.82 -30.78
C GLY A 249 5.96 6.69 -29.43
N SER A 250 6.58 6.05 -28.45
CA SER A 250 6.00 5.93 -27.11
C SER A 250 5.99 7.26 -26.35
N LEU A 251 4.87 7.55 -25.66
CA LEU A 251 4.76 8.64 -24.69
C LEU A 251 5.29 8.24 -23.29
N LEU A 252 6.05 7.15 -23.22
CA LEU A 252 6.56 6.59 -21.99
C LEU A 252 7.47 7.60 -21.29
N THR A 253 7.06 7.97 -20.08
CA THR A 253 7.79 8.87 -19.19
C THR A 253 8.48 8.12 -18.07
N HIS A 254 8.00 6.92 -17.76
CA HIS A 254 8.45 6.15 -16.61
C HIS A 254 8.56 4.68 -16.97
N PHE A 255 9.75 4.11 -16.76
CA PHE A 255 10.00 2.71 -17.06
C PHE A 255 10.75 2.03 -15.92
N GLN A 256 10.23 0.89 -15.49
CA GLN A 256 10.91 -0.08 -14.64
C GLN A 256 10.91 -1.43 -15.33
N GLY A 257 12.08 -2.08 -15.40
CA GLY A 257 12.18 -3.40 -16.01
C GLY A 257 13.48 -4.11 -15.68
N THR A 258 13.50 -5.41 -15.94
CA THR A 258 14.71 -6.23 -15.81
C THR A 258 15.13 -6.75 -17.17
N PHE A 259 16.38 -6.49 -17.57
CA PHE A 259 16.94 -6.93 -18.85
C PHE A 259 17.70 -8.23 -18.68
N ARG A 260 17.65 -9.06 -19.72
CA ARG A 260 18.50 -10.26 -19.84
C ARG A 260 19.89 -9.91 -20.33
N HIS A 261 20.00 -8.93 -21.23
CA HIS A 261 21.27 -8.55 -21.82
C HIS A 261 21.51 -7.04 -21.69
N LEU A 262 22.75 -6.67 -21.39
CA LEU A 262 23.18 -5.26 -21.40
C LEU A 262 22.89 -4.55 -22.71
N ALA A 263 22.94 -5.29 -23.83
CA ALA A 263 22.72 -4.73 -25.16
C ALA A 263 21.32 -4.14 -25.35
N ASP A 264 20.34 -4.54 -24.53
CA ASP A 264 18.94 -4.14 -24.62
C ASP A 264 18.71 -2.68 -24.21
N ILE A 265 19.67 -2.08 -23.50
CA ILE A 265 19.69 -0.65 -23.17
C ILE A 265 19.54 0.23 -24.42
N ARG A 266 20.00 -0.24 -25.58
CA ARG A 266 19.94 0.51 -26.85
C ARG A 266 18.51 0.85 -27.30
N TYR A 267 17.53 0.09 -26.85
CA TYR A 267 16.13 0.28 -27.23
C TYR A 267 15.46 1.31 -26.32
N ILE A 268 15.73 1.24 -25.01
CA ILE A 268 15.17 2.17 -24.03
C ILE A 268 15.80 3.57 -24.16
N THR A 269 17.09 3.65 -24.48
CA THR A 269 17.77 4.94 -24.72
C THR A 269 17.21 5.72 -25.91
N GLN A 270 16.44 5.08 -26.80
CA GLN A 270 15.77 5.78 -27.90
C GLN A 270 14.53 6.58 -27.44
N ILE A 271 14.03 6.31 -26.23
CA ILE A 271 12.83 6.95 -25.69
C ILE A 271 13.22 8.25 -24.98
N GLN A 272 13.19 9.35 -25.73
CA GLN A 272 13.65 10.66 -25.26
C GLN A 272 12.70 11.35 -24.27
N THR A 273 11.48 10.81 -24.09
CA THR A 273 10.47 11.31 -23.16
C THR A 273 10.64 10.77 -21.74
N LEU A 274 11.59 9.85 -21.50
CA LEU A 274 11.79 9.24 -20.20
C LEU A 274 12.28 10.26 -19.17
N ILE A 275 11.53 10.35 -18.07
CA ILE A 275 11.79 11.13 -16.88
C ILE A 275 12.39 10.23 -15.78
N GLU A 276 11.88 9.00 -15.68
CA GLU A 276 12.37 8.00 -14.74
C GLU A 276 12.71 6.69 -15.43
N LEU A 277 13.87 6.15 -15.07
CA LEU A 277 14.33 4.88 -15.57
C LEU A 277 14.85 4.01 -14.42
N ARG A 278 14.29 2.81 -14.25
CA ARG A 278 14.77 1.79 -13.32
C ARG A 278 15.06 0.52 -14.07
N ILE A 279 16.33 0.11 -14.12
CA ILE A 279 16.75 -1.08 -14.85
C ILE A 279 17.48 -2.00 -13.89
N ARG A 280 17.12 -3.28 -13.91
CA ARG A 280 17.99 -4.36 -13.41
C ARG A 280 18.48 -5.19 -14.59
N VAL A 281 19.62 -5.84 -14.45
CA VAL A 281 20.17 -6.77 -15.44
C VAL A 281 20.43 -8.10 -14.76
N HIS A 282 19.77 -9.15 -15.22
CA HIS A 282 20.05 -10.53 -14.84
C HIS A 282 20.98 -11.13 -15.92
N ASP A 283 22.29 -11.04 -15.72
CA ASP A 283 23.27 -11.59 -16.68
C ASP A 283 23.44 -13.11 -16.45
N GLU A 284 22.83 -13.96 -17.30
CA GLU A 284 22.84 -15.42 -17.14
C GLU A 284 24.15 -16.11 -17.56
N GLN A 285 25.09 -15.39 -18.19
CA GLN A 285 26.43 -15.88 -18.51
C GLN A 285 27.22 -14.73 -19.11
N ASP A 286 28.41 -14.48 -18.57
CA ASP A 286 29.51 -13.70 -19.17
C ASP A 286 29.72 -14.12 -20.64
N ARG A 287 28.91 -13.56 -21.54
CA ARG A 287 29.44 -13.17 -22.82
C ARG A 287 30.02 -11.80 -22.57
N PRO A 288 31.35 -11.64 -22.72
CA PRO A 288 31.90 -10.32 -22.87
C PRO A 288 31.09 -9.59 -23.95
N LEU A 289 31.16 -8.27 -23.97
CA LEU A 289 30.85 -7.51 -25.17
C LEU A 289 31.81 -7.90 -26.31
N ASP A 290 31.89 -9.18 -26.69
CA ASP A 290 32.86 -9.70 -27.61
C ASP A 290 32.37 -9.44 -29.02
N SER A 291 33.20 -8.69 -29.74
CA SER A 291 33.39 -8.83 -31.18
C SER A 291 32.24 -8.34 -32.06
N GLY A 292 31.82 -7.08 -31.92
CA GLY A 292 31.01 -6.51 -33.00
C GLY A 292 30.56 -5.05 -32.94
N ASN A 293 30.63 -4.37 -31.78
CA ASN A 293 30.59 -2.91 -31.57
C ASN A 293 30.10 -2.60 -30.15
N PRO A 294 30.82 -1.76 -29.40
CA PRO A 294 30.13 -0.67 -28.73
C PRO A 294 30.92 0.63 -28.87
N SER A 295 31.09 1.12 -30.10
CA SER A 295 31.10 2.57 -30.33
C SER A 295 29.66 3.10 -30.22
N LEU A 296 28.93 2.73 -29.17
CA LEU A 296 27.64 3.33 -28.88
C LEU A 296 27.97 4.70 -28.31
N ARG A 297 27.91 5.71 -29.17
CA ARG A 297 27.94 7.10 -28.72
C ARG A 297 26.89 7.22 -27.61
N PRO A 298 27.28 7.64 -26.40
CA PRO A 298 26.34 7.76 -25.30
C PRO A 298 25.12 8.55 -25.75
N VAL A 299 23.94 7.93 -25.67
CA VAL A 299 22.71 8.58 -26.08
C VAL A 299 22.34 9.61 -25.01
N ARG A 300 22.16 10.85 -25.44
CA ARG A 300 21.81 11.94 -24.53
C ARG A 300 20.32 11.89 -24.22
N MET A 301 19.97 11.77 -22.94
CA MET A 301 18.60 11.71 -22.43
C MET A 301 18.29 12.99 -21.65
N GLU A 302 17.76 14.00 -22.35
CA GLU A 302 17.60 15.36 -21.82
C GLU A 302 16.58 15.46 -20.67
N GLN A 303 15.58 14.58 -20.63
CA GLN A 303 14.48 14.65 -19.66
C GLN A 303 14.69 13.75 -18.43
N LEU A 304 15.70 12.89 -18.44
CA LEU A 304 15.92 11.90 -17.38
C LEU A 304 16.31 12.58 -16.07
N ARG A 305 15.48 12.43 -15.04
CA ARG A 305 15.66 13.03 -13.70
C ARG A 305 15.98 12.00 -12.64
N PHE A 306 15.46 10.78 -12.78
CA PHE A 306 15.73 9.67 -11.87
C PHE A 306 16.25 8.48 -12.65
N PHE A 307 17.35 7.91 -12.18
CA PHE A 307 17.92 6.69 -12.77
C PHE A 307 18.32 5.69 -11.69
N GLN A 308 17.88 4.44 -11.83
CA GLN A 308 18.28 3.33 -10.98
C GLN A 308 18.86 2.21 -11.84
N VAL A 309 20.00 1.68 -11.42
CA VAL A 309 20.68 0.60 -12.13
C VAL A 309 21.45 -0.33 -11.20
N ASN A 310 21.56 -1.61 -11.54
CA ASN A 310 22.42 -2.57 -10.84
C ASN A 310 23.79 -2.77 -11.52
N ASP A 311 23.86 -2.62 -12.84
CA ASP A 311 25.09 -2.77 -13.61
C ASP A 311 25.65 -1.42 -14.12
N VAL A 312 26.87 -1.06 -13.72
CA VAL A 312 27.55 0.18 -14.15
C VAL A 312 27.85 0.26 -15.64
N ARG A 313 27.94 -0.87 -16.34
CA ARG A 313 28.25 -0.91 -17.79
C ARG A 313 27.17 -0.18 -18.58
N ILE A 314 25.93 -0.15 -18.08
CA ILE A 314 24.81 0.62 -18.65
C ILE A 314 25.09 2.12 -18.66
N LEU A 315 25.80 2.65 -17.65
CA LEU A 315 26.11 4.08 -17.57
C LEU A 315 26.92 4.56 -18.78
N GLY A 316 27.74 3.68 -19.39
CA GLY A 316 28.48 3.97 -20.60
C GLY A 316 27.61 4.21 -21.85
N ALA A 317 26.37 3.72 -21.86
CA ALA A 317 25.49 3.82 -23.02
C ALA A 317 24.69 5.13 -23.10
N LEU A 318 24.67 5.95 -22.04
CA LEU A 318 23.85 7.16 -21.97
C LEU A 318 24.53 8.37 -21.31
N THR A 319 23.94 9.54 -21.51
CA THR A 319 24.31 10.81 -20.89
C THR A 319 23.05 11.50 -20.39
N ALA A 320 22.97 11.83 -19.09
CA ALA A 320 21.74 12.32 -18.46
C ALA A 320 21.96 13.71 -17.81
N PRO A 321 21.90 14.81 -18.59
CA PRO A 321 22.21 16.16 -18.12
C PRO A 321 21.25 16.72 -17.07
N SER A 322 19.99 16.29 -17.09
CA SER A 322 18.96 16.73 -16.15
C SER A 322 18.84 15.82 -14.92
N LEU A 323 19.76 14.87 -14.74
CA LEU A 323 19.69 13.89 -13.67
C LEU A 323 19.77 14.58 -12.30
N LYS A 324 18.85 14.21 -11.41
CA LYS A 324 18.77 14.70 -10.03
C LYS A 324 19.00 13.58 -9.03
N ARG A 325 18.44 12.40 -9.32
CA ARG A 325 18.45 11.25 -8.42
C ARG A 325 19.10 10.06 -9.11
N LEU A 326 20.08 9.46 -8.46
CA LEU A 326 20.76 8.26 -8.94
C LEU A 326 20.71 7.17 -7.87
N ASN A 327 20.30 5.97 -8.26
CA ASN A 327 20.39 4.77 -7.45
C ASN A 327 21.31 3.77 -8.12
N TYR A 328 22.28 3.25 -7.37
CA TYR A 328 23.18 2.21 -7.83
C TYR A 328 23.22 1.04 -6.85
N PHE A 329 22.69 -0.10 -7.29
CA PHE A 329 22.44 -1.29 -6.47
C PHE A 329 23.05 -2.54 -7.14
N PRO A 330 24.37 -2.77 -7.04
CA PRO A 330 25.01 -3.91 -7.68
C PRO A 330 24.54 -5.26 -7.13
N ASP A 331 24.15 -6.19 -8.02
CA ASP A 331 23.81 -7.57 -7.66
C ASP A 331 25.05 -8.37 -7.21
N PHE A 332 26.24 -8.02 -7.72
CA PHE A 332 27.51 -8.67 -7.39
C PHE A 332 28.63 -7.64 -7.20
N VAL A 333 29.48 -7.88 -6.21
CA VAL A 333 30.69 -7.08 -5.96
C VAL A 333 31.79 -7.51 -6.95
N SER A 334 31.74 -6.98 -8.18
CA SER A 334 32.84 -7.14 -9.16
C SER A 334 33.95 -6.10 -8.93
N ASN A 335 34.99 -6.09 -9.77
CA ASN A 335 36.15 -5.19 -9.66
C ASN A 335 35.74 -3.71 -9.42
N GLU A 336 35.75 -3.34 -8.16
CA GLU A 336 35.09 -2.15 -7.64
C GLU A 336 35.74 -0.85 -8.16
N ASP A 337 37.04 -0.84 -8.45
CA ASP A 337 37.72 0.37 -8.90
C ASP A 337 37.32 0.75 -10.34
N ALA A 338 37.21 -0.25 -11.22
CA ALA A 338 36.72 -0.05 -12.58
C ALA A 338 35.26 0.47 -12.58
N THR A 339 34.46 -0.04 -11.65
CA THR A 339 33.06 0.36 -11.44
C THR A 339 32.94 1.83 -11.06
N MET A 340 33.78 2.30 -10.13
CA MET A 340 33.80 3.71 -9.72
C MET A 340 34.26 4.64 -10.84
N HIS A 341 35.21 4.21 -11.67
CA HIS A 341 35.66 5.00 -12.82
C HIS A 341 34.54 5.20 -13.86
N LEU A 342 33.74 4.16 -14.16
CA LEU A 342 32.60 4.28 -15.08
C LEU A 342 31.52 5.23 -14.54
N LEU A 343 31.27 5.18 -13.22
CA LEU A 343 30.32 6.08 -12.56
C LEU A 343 30.82 7.53 -12.59
N GLN A 344 32.11 7.75 -12.32
CA GLN A 344 32.72 9.08 -12.40
C GLN A 344 32.70 9.63 -13.83
N ASP A 345 33.02 8.81 -14.83
CA ASP A 345 32.97 9.18 -16.25
C ASP A 345 31.54 9.54 -16.69
N PHE A 346 30.54 8.77 -16.26
CA PHE A 346 29.14 9.06 -16.53
C PHE A 346 28.68 10.40 -15.92
N LEU A 347 28.99 10.65 -14.65
CA LEU A 347 28.61 11.90 -13.98
C LEU A 347 29.35 13.10 -14.60
N GLY A 348 30.64 12.93 -14.92
CA GLY A 348 31.44 13.94 -15.61
C GLY A 348 30.89 14.26 -17.01
N ARG A 349 30.57 13.23 -17.81
CA ARG A 349 29.99 13.37 -19.16
C ARG A 349 28.59 13.98 -19.12
N SER A 350 27.79 13.61 -18.12
CA SER A 350 26.43 14.13 -17.95
C SER A 350 26.42 15.58 -17.50
N ALA A 351 27.46 16.03 -16.78
CA ALA A 351 27.56 17.37 -16.20
C ALA A 351 26.29 17.75 -15.41
N CYS A 352 25.66 16.76 -14.80
CA CYS A 352 24.45 16.92 -14.01
C CYS A 352 24.78 17.28 -12.56
N SER A 353 23.82 17.90 -11.88
CA SER A 353 23.92 18.22 -10.45
C SER A 353 22.90 17.38 -9.70
N ILE A 354 23.38 16.23 -9.23
CA ILE A 354 22.61 15.28 -8.43
C ILE A 354 22.44 15.81 -7.01
N ASP A 355 21.22 15.69 -6.48
CA ASP A 355 20.86 16.06 -5.11
C ASP A 355 20.64 14.83 -4.21
N TYR A 356 20.43 13.66 -4.84
CA TYR A 356 20.06 12.40 -4.21
C TYR A 356 20.88 11.22 -4.77
N LEU A 357 21.41 10.40 -3.87
CA LEU A 357 22.16 9.18 -4.21
C LEU A 357 21.72 8.04 -3.29
N GLY A 358 21.23 6.95 -3.88
CA GLY A 358 20.95 5.69 -3.18
C GLY A 358 21.99 4.62 -3.53
N ILE A 359 22.63 4.02 -2.53
CA ILE A 359 23.70 3.02 -2.72
C ILE A 359 23.71 1.97 -1.61
N TYR A 360 24.38 0.84 -1.86
CA TYR A 360 24.71 -0.14 -0.81
C TYR A 360 25.94 0.29 0.02
N PRO A 361 26.09 -0.19 1.28
CA PRO A 361 27.16 0.16 2.21
C PRO A 361 28.57 -0.04 1.65
N GLU A 362 28.80 -1.12 0.90
CA GLU A 362 30.07 -1.44 0.23
C GLU A 362 30.51 -0.33 -0.73
N VAL A 363 29.58 0.30 -1.45
CA VAL A 363 29.89 1.41 -2.37
C VAL A 363 30.29 2.66 -1.60
N VAL A 364 29.76 2.86 -0.38
CA VAL A 364 30.12 3.99 0.49
C VAL A 364 31.61 3.97 0.82
N GLN A 365 32.24 2.79 0.92
CA GLN A 365 33.67 2.68 1.18
C GLN A 365 34.54 3.37 0.12
N LYS A 366 34.01 3.46 -1.10
CA LYS A 366 34.71 4.01 -2.27
C LYS A 366 34.20 5.36 -2.74
N ILE A 367 33.29 5.97 -1.97
CA ILE A 367 32.66 7.24 -2.34
C ILE A 367 33.65 8.40 -2.57
N HIS A 368 34.86 8.30 -2.01
CA HIS A 368 35.93 9.28 -2.21
C HIS A 368 36.34 9.44 -3.69
N HIS A 369 36.16 8.42 -4.53
CA HIS A 369 36.38 8.51 -5.98
C HIS A 369 35.37 9.43 -6.69
N LEU A 370 34.19 9.66 -6.10
CA LEU A 370 33.14 10.51 -6.68
C LEU A 370 33.17 11.96 -6.18
N LYS A 371 34.15 12.33 -5.35
CA LYS A 371 34.20 13.62 -4.65
C LYS A 371 34.03 14.83 -5.57
N ALA A 372 34.64 14.80 -6.76
CA ALA A 372 34.60 15.92 -7.71
C ALA A 372 33.22 16.14 -8.35
N VAL A 373 32.42 15.08 -8.46
CA VAL A 373 31.15 15.07 -9.22
C VAL A 373 29.90 15.03 -8.31
N THR A 374 30.08 14.81 -7.01
CA THR A 374 29.00 14.71 -6.00
C THR A 374 28.94 15.92 -5.06
N THR A 375 29.52 17.06 -5.45
CA THR A 375 29.61 18.25 -4.58
C THR A 375 28.25 18.88 -4.26
N SER A 376 27.24 18.68 -5.11
CA SER A 376 25.87 19.16 -4.89
C SER A 376 24.97 18.17 -4.13
N LEU A 377 25.49 17.00 -3.75
CA LEU A 377 24.69 15.94 -3.16
C LEU A 377 24.21 16.35 -1.75
N SER A 378 22.90 16.48 -1.59
CA SER A 378 22.28 16.89 -0.32
C SER A 378 21.75 15.71 0.49
N TYR A 379 21.30 14.66 -0.19
CA TYR A 379 20.60 13.53 0.41
C TYR A 379 21.27 12.21 -0.01
N LEU A 380 21.77 11.47 0.98
CA LEU A 380 22.31 10.13 0.81
C LEU A 380 21.35 9.11 1.41
N VAL A 381 21.05 8.05 0.66
CA VAL A 381 20.28 6.90 1.12
C VAL A 381 21.15 5.66 1.04
N VAL A 382 21.26 4.94 2.15
CA VAL A 382 22.02 3.69 2.24
C VAL A 382 21.05 2.54 2.50
N PHE A 383 21.08 1.55 1.62
CA PHE A 383 20.20 0.38 1.70
C PHE A 383 20.99 -0.79 2.31
N TYR A 384 20.54 -1.34 3.42
CA TYR A 384 21.07 -2.56 4.00
C TYR A 384 20.09 -3.68 3.63
N GLU A 385 20.48 -4.55 2.70
CA GLU A 385 19.65 -5.63 2.17
C GLU A 385 20.23 -6.99 2.58
N GLU A 386 19.37 -8.00 2.69
CA GLU A 386 19.78 -9.37 3.01
C GLU A 386 20.77 -9.90 1.95
N GLY A 387 21.86 -10.52 2.39
CA GLY A 387 22.91 -11.06 1.51
C GLY A 387 24.05 -10.10 1.17
N HIS A 388 23.95 -8.82 1.53
CA HIS A 388 25.03 -7.83 1.39
C HIS A 388 25.83 -7.67 2.71
N PRO A 389 27.15 -7.41 2.65
CA PRO A 389 27.95 -7.21 3.85
C PRO A 389 27.54 -5.91 4.56
N ALA A 390 27.24 -5.99 5.86
CA ALA A 390 27.06 -4.82 6.72
C ALA A 390 28.38 -4.05 6.83
N SER A 391 28.63 -3.17 5.87
CA SER A 391 29.86 -2.38 5.82
C SER A 391 29.70 -1.10 6.67
N PRO A 392 30.73 -0.73 7.45
CA PRO A 392 30.68 0.50 8.25
C PRO A 392 30.59 1.74 7.35
N LEU A 393 30.00 2.84 7.85
CA LEU A 393 29.90 4.12 7.13
C LEU A 393 31.02 5.12 7.49
N ASP A 394 32.13 4.62 8.02
CA ASP A 394 33.26 5.40 8.55
C ASP A 394 33.84 6.40 7.54
N ARG A 395 33.79 6.09 6.24
CA ARG A 395 34.24 6.99 5.15
C ARG A 395 33.49 8.30 5.07
N LEU A 396 32.26 8.36 5.58
CA LEU A 396 31.52 9.61 5.70
C LEU A 396 32.12 10.55 6.76
N THR A 397 33.05 10.08 7.60
CA THR A 397 33.78 10.93 8.54
C THR A 397 35.08 11.53 7.98
N VAL A 398 35.44 11.19 6.74
CA VAL A 398 36.62 11.73 6.06
C VAL A 398 36.33 13.16 5.59
N ARG A 399 37.36 14.03 5.64
CA ARG A 399 37.27 15.44 5.23
C ARG A 399 36.80 15.58 3.78
N GLU A 400 35.89 16.52 3.56
CA GLU A 400 35.36 16.90 2.24
C GLU A 400 34.67 15.76 1.46
N THR A 401 34.40 14.62 2.10
CA THR A 401 33.55 13.59 1.52
C THR A 401 32.11 14.10 1.52
N LEU A 402 31.42 14.13 0.39
CA LEU A 402 30.02 14.62 0.28
C LEU A 402 29.77 15.93 1.06
N PRO A 403 30.37 17.04 0.62
CA PRO A 403 30.40 18.29 1.41
C PRO A 403 29.04 18.96 1.55
N ALA A 404 28.10 18.77 0.62
CA ALA A 404 26.76 19.37 0.70
C ALA A 404 25.72 18.51 1.45
N MET A 405 26.09 17.29 1.88
CA MET A 405 25.15 16.33 2.43
C MET A 405 24.61 16.79 3.80
N ASN A 406 23.31 16.98 3.88
CA ASN A 406 22.61 17.43 5.09
C ASN A 406 21.47 16.50 5.53
N ARG A 407 21.15 15.48 4.71
CA ARG A 407 20.18 14.43 5.00
C ARG A 407 20.81 13.06 4.78
N LEU A 408 20.60 12.15 5.72
CA LEU A 408 21.00 10.76 5.63
C LEU A 408 19.78 9.87 5.89
N CYS A 409 19.52 8.90 5.02
CA CYS A 409 18.50 7.88 5.22
C CYS A 409 19.13 6.50 5.21
N LEU A 410 18.68 5.65 6.12
CA LEU A 410 19.09 4.25 6.22
C LEU A 410 17.85 3.40 6.03
N CYS A 411 17.84 2.60 4.97
CA CYS A 411 16.78 1.61 4.73
C CYS A 411 17.35 0.26 5.13
N ILE A 412 16.81 -0.35 6.18
CA ILE A 412 17.34 -1.58 6.77
C ILE A 412 16.30 -2.69 6.58
N ASP A 413 16.66 -3.68 5.77
CA ASP A 413 15.87 -4.88 5.52
C ASP A 413 15.88 -5.83 6.73
N ARG A 414 14.94 -6.78 6.75
CA ARG A 414 14.83 -7.82 7.77
C ARG A 414 16.09 -8.70 7.73
N ASP A 415 16.53 -9.19 8.89
CA ASP A 415 17.64 -10.15 9.04
C ASP A 415 19.04 -9.65 8.60
N VAL A 416 19.22 -8.35 8.37
CA VAL A 416 20.57 -7.78 8.26
C VAL A 416 21.24 -7.95 9.62
N GLY A 417 22.38 -8.65 9.66
CA GLY A 417 23.21 -8.86 10.85
C GLY A 417 23.84 -7.56 11.36
N TRP A 418 23.02 -6.60 11.79
CA TRP A 418 23.41 -5.28 12.25
C TRP A 418 24.17 -5.42 13.56
N GLU A 419 25.50 -5.40 13.49
CA GLU A 419 26.31 -5.57 14.67
C GLU A 419 26.36 -4.27 15.49
N ARG A 420 26.62 -4.38 16.80
CA ARG A 420 26.82 -3.21 17.68
C ARG A 420 27.90 -2.25 17.17
N ARG A 421 28.88 -2.77 16.43
CA ARG A 421 29.94 -1.98 15.80
C ARG A 421 29.40 -1.03 14.72
N ASP A 422 28.39 -1.45 13.97
CA ASP A 422 27.81 -0.66 12.89
C ASP A 422 26.96 0.48 13.44
N GLY A 423 26.17 0.21 14.48
CA GLY A 423 25.44 1.23 15.23
C GLY A 423 26.36 2.30 15.82
N LYS A 424 27.47 1.90 16.46
CA LYS A 424 28.45 2.86 16.99
C LYS A 424 29.09 3.71 15.89
N THR A 425 29.47 3.08 14.78
CA THR A 425 30.09 3.79 13.64
C THR A 425 29.12 4.80 13.04
N LEU A 426 27.84 4.44 12.90
CA LEU A 426 26.81 5.35 12.42
C LEU A 426 26.62 6.55 13.35
N ILE A 427 26.48 6.33 14.66
CA ILE A 427 26.33 7.43 15.62
C ILE A 427 27.56 8.34 15.60
N ASP A 428 28.77 7.79 15.46
CA ASP A 428 29.99 8.59 15.30
C ASP A 428 29.98 9.43 14.01
N VAL A 429 29.47 8.90 12.90
CA VAL A 429 29.25 9.66 11.65
C VAL A 429 28.28 10.81 11.86
N VAL A 430 27.11 10.52 12.43
CA VAL A 430 26.06 11.52 12.69
C VAL A 430 26.60 12.60 13.63
N ARG A 431 27.23 12.23 14.74
CA ARG A 431 27.79 13.17 15.71
C ARG A 431 28.87 14.07 15.10
N ARG A 432 29.73 13.54 14.23
CA ARG A 432 30.77 14.34 13.55
C ARG A 432 30.21 15.34 12.53
N ARG A 433 29.05 15.07 11.95
CA ARG A 433 28.41 15.94 10.95
C ARG A 433 27.28 16.82 11.51
N PHE A 434 26.68 16.45 12.64
CA PHE A 434 25.58 17.19 13.26
C PHE A 434 26.05 18.42 14.05
N HIS A 435 27.19 18.33 14.75
CA HIS A 435 27.76 19.47 15.45
C HIS A 435 28.49 20.40 14.47
N GLU A 436 28.10 21.68 14.47
CA GLU A 436 28.59 22.69 13.52
C GLU A 436 30.12 22.83 13.54
N GLU A 437 30.73 22.85 14.72
CA GLU A 437 32.19 22.90 14.87
C GLU A 437 32.89 21.69 14.25
N ARG A 438 32.32 20.49 14.39
CA ARG A 438 32.91 19.25 13.87
C ARG A 438 32.69 19.13 12.36
N ALA A 439 31.54 19.56 11.87
CA ALA A 439 31.24 19.65 10.45
C ALA A 439 32.19 20.65 9.75
N ALA A 440 32.46 21.80 10.38
CA ALA A 440 33.43 22.78 9.90
C ALA A 440 34.86 22.20 9.81
N VAL A 441 35.29 21.41 10.81
CA VAL A 441 36.60 20.71 10.77
C VAL A 441 36.69 19.70 9.62
N LEU A 442 35.55 19.13 9.23
CA LEU A 442 35.45 18.22 8.09
C LEU A 442 35.25 18.93 6.75
N ASN A 443 35.02 20.26 6.75
CA ASN A 443 34.63 21.05 5.58
C ASN A 443 33.38 20.45 4.89
N VAL A 444 32.37 20.14 5.69
CA VAL A 444 31.08 19.59 5.24
C VAL A 444 29.91 20.37 5.84
N ALA A 445 28.77 20.32 5.17
CA ALA A 445 27.51 20.87 5.65
C ALA A 445 27.05 20.15 6.93
N ARG A 446 26.35 20.90 7.79
CA ARG A 446 25.74 20.35 8.99
C ARG A 446 24.64 19.36 8.62
N LEU A 447 24.71 18.15 9.17
CA LEU A 447 23.63 17.19 9.07
C LEU A 447 22.41 17.71 9.86
N THR A 448 21.24 17.69 9.24
CA THR A 448 20.00 18.24 9.82
C THR A 448 18.94 17.17 10.08
N SER A 449 18.95 16.11 9.27
CA SER A 449 17.97 15.03 9.37
C SER A 449 18.61 13.67 9.18
N LEU A 450 18.17 12.73 10.01
CA LEU A 450 18.44 11.31 9.92
C LEU A 450 17.08 10.61 9.80
N ARG A 451 16.88 9.86 8.72
CA ARG A 451 15.71 8.98 8.56
C ARG A 451 16.15 7.53 8.67
N ILE A 452 15.39 6.73 9.39
CA ILE A 452 15.62 5.30 9.51
C ILE A 452 14.32 4.59 9.14
N ASP A 453 14.38 3.81 8.07
CA ASP A 453 13.28 3.01 7.55
C ASP A 453 13.60 1.53 7.81
N CYS A 454 12.79 0.82 8.62
CA CYS A 454 13.02 -0.57 9.06
C CYS A 454 11.81 -1.47 8.78
N VAL A 455 12.02 -2.69 8.24
CA VAL A 455 10.94 -3.59 7.73
C VAL A 455 9.97 -3.99 8.82
N ASP A 456 10.45 -4.22 10.04
CA ASP A 456 9.61 -4.34 11.22
C ASP A 456 9.79 -3.15 12.15
N ASP A 457 8.88 -3.06 13.12
CA ASP A 457 9.03 -2.29 14.35
C ASP A 457 10.18 -2.89 15.20
N ASP A 458 11.35 -3.11 14.59
CA ASP A 458 12.57 -3.66 15.17
C ASP A 458 13.13 -2.63 16.14
N SER A 459 12.48 -2.62 17.30
CA SER A 459 12.91 -1.93 18.51
C SER A 459 14.37 -2.23 18.81
N GLU A 460 14.92 -3.40 18.44
CA GLU A 460 16.31 -3.77 18.74
C GLU A 460 17.35 -2.88 18.05
N VAL A 461 17.24 -2.59 16.74
CA VAL A 461 18.20 -1.72 16.04
C VAL A 461 18.07 -0.30 16.56
N ILE A 462 16.84 0.17 16.73
CA ILE A 462 16.59 1.53 17.24
C ILE A 462 17.08 1.66 18.68
N ASP A 463 16.79 0.70 19.56
CA ASP A 463 17.20 0.70 20.97
C ASP A 463 18.71 0.54 21.10
N GLN A 464 19.35 -0.20 20.19
CA GLN A 464 20.80 -0.22 20.10
C GLN A 464 21.34 1.17 19.74
N LEU A 465 20.80 1.83 18.72
CA LEU A 465 21.22 3.19 18.35
C LEU A 465 20.96 4.21 19.47
N LYS A 466 19.85 4.08 20.19
CA LYS A 466 19.56 4.87 21.40
C LYS A 466 20.60 4.64 22.48
N SER A 467 20.98 3.38 22.73
CA SER A 467 22.01 3.02 23.71
C SER A 467 23.39 3.59 23.38
N GLU A 468 23.68 3.81 22.10
CA GLU A 468 24.93 4.42 21.61
C GLU A 468 24.84 5.97 21.55
N GLY A 469 23.67 6.55 21.83
CA GLY A 469 23.47 7.99 22.04
C GLY A 469 22.60 8.72 21.03
N LEU A 470 21.72 8.02 20.29
CA LEU A 470 20.77 8.65 19.36
C LEU A 470 19.77 9.60 20.05
N ASP A 471 19.26 9.23 21.24
CA ASP A 471 18.29 10.05 21.99
C ASP A 471 18.87 11.41 22.40
N ALA A 472 20.17 11.46 22.70
CA ALA A 472 20.87 12.71 23.01
C ALA A 472 20.92 13.64 21.78
N LEU A 473 21.16 13.08 20.59
CA LEU A 473 21.19 13.83 19.34
C LEU A 473 19.79 14.33 18.94
N GLU A 474 18.75 13.52 19.19
CA GLU A 474 17.35 13.92 19.01
C GLU A 474 16.98 15.08 19.94
N ALA A 475 17.37 15.01 21.22
CA ALA A 475 17.16 16.09 22.19
C ALA A 475 17.92 17.38 21.84
N GLU A 476 19.07 17.27 21.18
CA GLU A 476 19.85 18.41 20.66
C GLU A 476 19.28 19.00 19.35
N GLY A 477 18.18 18.43 18.83
CA GLY A 477 17.44 18.97 17.68
C GLY A 477 17.73 18.29 16.34
N LEU A 478 18.33 17.09 16.32
CA LEU A 478 18.38 16.26 15.11
C LEU A 478 16.96 15.84 14.73
N HIS A 479 16.54 16.12 13.49
CA HIS A 479 15.26 15.63 13.00
C HIS A 479 15.35 14.14 12.69
N LEU A 480 14.85 13.31 13.61
CA LEU A 480 14.74 11.87 13.46
C LEU A 480 13.35 11.52 12.93
N GLU A 481 13.29 10.95 11.74
CA GLU A 481 12.06 10.41 11.18
C GLU A 481 12.14 8.88 11.15
N LYS A 482 11.10 8.24 11.67
CA LYS A 482 10.98 6.79 11.73
C LYS A 482 9.79 6.39 10.88
N LYS A 483 10.01 5.49 9.93
CA LYS A 483 8.95 4.95 9.11
C LYS A 483 9.10 3.44 9.04
N SER A 484 8.02 2.70 9.27
CA SER A 484 8.04 1.27 9.00
C SER A 484 8.22 1.07 7.50
N LEU A 485 9.09 0.15 7.11
CA LEU A 485 9.21 -0.30 5.74
C LEU A 485 7.96 -1.08 5.30
N TYR A 486 6.92 -1.28 6.12
CA TYR A 486 5.57 -1.57 5.59
C TYR A 486 4.90 -0.35 4.93
N ASP A 487 5.25 0.87 5.35
CA ASP A 487 4.88 2.14 4.68
C ASP A 487 5.92 2.60 3.63
N VAL A 488 7.09 1.93 3.56
CA VAL A 488 8.19 2.19 2.57
C VAL A 488 8.43 1.01 1.62
N GLU A 489 7.80 -0.14 1.84
CA GLU A 489 7.60 -1.20 0.83
C GLU A 489 6.72 -0.69 -0.31
N LEU A 490 6.18 0.51 -0.16
CA LEU A 490 5.69 1.31 -1.26
C LEU A 490 6.71 2.24 -1.91
N VAL A 491 7.86 2.66 -1.37
CA VAL A 491 8.78 3.55 -2.14
C VAL A 491 9.65 2.80 -3.17
N GLN A 492 9.86 1.49 -3.00
CA GLN A 492 10.34 0.59 -4.06
C GLN A 492 9.21 -0.17 -4.80
N ARG A 493 7.94 0.06 -4.41
CA ARG A 493 6.72 -0.25 -5.20
C ARG A 493 5.94 1.00 -5.60
N ASP A 494 6.56 2.19 -5.60
CA ASP A 494 5.91 3.48 -5.88
C ASP A 494 6.01 3.70 -7.38
N TRP A 495 5.47 2.70 -8.04
CA TRP A 495 4.79 2.77 -9.30
C TRP A 495 3.33 2.33 -9.07
N VAL A 496 2.76 2.54 -7.88
CA VAL A 496 1.31 2.81 -7.84
C VAL A 496 1.16 4.26 -8.28
N GLY A 497 0.80 4.45 -9.55
CA GLY A 497 0.48 5.76 -10.12
C GLY A 497 -0.33 6.61 -9.13
N GLY A 498 0.11 7.86 -8.97
CA GLY A 498 -0.29 8.73 -7.89
C GLY A 498 -1.81 8.88 -7.70
N LEU A 499 -2.21 8.75 -6.44
CA LEU A 499 -3.34 9.48 -5.86
C LEU A 499 -2.94 9.89 -4.43
N GLU A 500 -1.87 10.67 -4.31
CA GLU A 500 -1.71 11.69 -3.28
C GLU A 500 -1.97 13.06 -3.93
N LEU A 501 -3.25 13.42 -4.08
CA LEU A 501 -3.64 14.82 -4.16
C LEU A 501 -3.78 15.31 -2.71
N GLN A 502 -2.69 15.76 -2.10
CA GLN A 502 -2.76 16.66 -0.95
C GLN A 502 -2.71 18.12 -1.44
N ASP A 503 -3.81 18.82 -1.18
CA ASP A 503 -3.89 20.22 -0.77
C ASP A 503 -3.00 21.24 -1.48
N THR A 504 -3.47 21.69 -2.66
CA THR A 504 -3.23 23.07 -3.10
C THR A 504 -4.55 23.77 -3.32
N LEU A 505 -5.27 24.08 -2.25
CA LEU A 505 -6.25 25.17 -2.17
C LEU A 505 -6.62 25.42 -0.69
N ARG A 506 -5.84 26.27 -0.01
CA ARG A 506 -6.35 27.04 1.15
C ARG A 506 -6.43 28.51 0.74
N PRO A 507 -7.62 29.08 0.51
CA PRO A 507 -7.85 30.48 0.81
C PRO A 507 -8.01 30.63 2.32
N GLY A 508 -7.35 31.62 2.89
CA GLY A 508 -7.27 31.81 4.33
C GLY A 508 -8.63 32.02 4.99
N THR A 509 -8.76 31.59 6.24
CA THR A 509 -8.93 32.51 7.38
C THR A 509 -8.83 31.75 8.70
N ARG A 510 -8.45 32.54 9.69
CA ARG A 510 -8.19 32.26 11.09
C ARG A 510 -9.24 31.41 11.84
N ASN A 511 -8.69 30.75 12.86
CA ASN A 511 -9.16 30.61 14.24
C ASN A 511 -9.80 29.30 14.70
N SER A 512 -9.22 28.91 15.85
CA SER A 512 -9.77 28.22 17.02
C SER A 512 -10.00 26.72 16.94
N ALA A 513 -9.10 26.04 17.67
CA ALA A 513 -9.33 25.00 18.67
C ALA A 513 -10.09 23.74 18.22
N TRP A 514 -9.62 22.58 18.67
CA TRP A 514 -10.38 21.55 19.39
C TRP A 514 -9.50 20.30 19.42
N SER A 515 -9.02 20.02 20.64
CA SER A 515 -8.23 18.85 21.03
C SER A 515 -9.08 17.57 20.90
N PRO A 516 -8.52 16.40 20.54
CA PRO A 516 -9.19 15.13 20.78
C PRO A 516 -8.77 14.61 22.16
N ALA A 517 -9.73 14.58 23.08
CA ALA A 517 -9.61 13.87 24.34
C ALA A 517 -10.79 12.89 24.44
N TRP A 518 -10.46 11.68 24.88
CA TRP A 518 -11.33 10.61 25.41
C TRP A 518 -12.05 9.70 24.38
N TYR A 519 -12.24 8.38 24.61
CA TYR A 519 -12.20 7.56 25.83
C TYR A 519 -11.81 6.10 25.51
N HIS A 520 -11.03 5.50 26.41
CA HIS A 520 -10.93 4.07 26.70
C HIS A 520 -12.15 3.56 27.49
N ALA A 521 -12.29 2.23 27.57
CA ALA A 521 -13.12 1.44 28.50
C ALA A 521 -14.62 1.32 28.17
N GLY A 522 -15.24 0.15 28.23
CA GLY A 522 -14.78 -1.17 28.63
C GLY A 522 -15.99 -2.10 28.77
N VAL A 523 -15.76 -3.41 28.75
CA VAL A 523 -16.61 -4.36 29.48
C VAL A 523 -15.68 -5.40 30.11
N GLU A 524 -15.54 -5.30 31.41
CA GLU A 524 -15.05 -6.34 32.30
C GLU A 524 -16.06 -7.50 32.39
N ARG A 525 -15.56 -8.73 32.55
CA ARG A 525 -15.73 -9.52 33.78
C ARG A 525 -14.85 -10.78 33.73
N GLY A 526 -13.95 -10.90 34.71
CA GLY A 526 -13.35 -12.17 35.15
C GLY A 526 -14.39 -13.10 35.79
N HIS A 527 -14.08 -14.28 36.31
CA HIS A 527 -12.80 -14.92 36.65
C HIS A 527 -13.09 -16.39 37.05
N ALA A 528 -12.03 -17.22 37.05
CA ALA A 528 -11.78 -18.46 37.80
C ALA A 528 -12.52 -19.76 37.35
N ALA A 529 -11.81 -20.75 36.77
CA ALA A 529 -11.04 -21.86 37.42
C ALA A 529 -11.98 -23.00 37.88
N THR A 530 -11.77 -24.30 37.60
CA THR A 530 -10.62 -25.14 37.99
C THR A 530 -10.81 -26.60 37.46
N GLN A 531 -9.70 -27.32 37.22
CA GLN A 531 -9.47 -28.80 37.28
C GLN A 531 -10.18 -29.75 36.26
N VAL A 532 -9.45 -30.52 35.43
CA VAL A 532 -8.67 -31.78 35.65
C VAL A 532 -9.56 -33.03 35.82
N VAL A 533 -9.23 -34.05 35.01
CA VAL A 533 -9.52 -35.50 35.04
C VAL A 533 -10.60 -35.98 34.05
N GLY A 534 -10.14 -36.84 33.13
CA GLY A 534 -10.89 -37.59 32.13
C GLY A 534 -9.94 -38.06 31.04
#